data_AF-A0A484ZSJ1-F1
#
_entry.id   AF-A0A484ZSJ1-F1
#
_cell.length_a   1.000
_cell.length_b   1.000
_cell.length_c   1.000
_cell.angle_alpha   90.00
_cell.angle_beta   90.00
_cell.angle_gamma   90.00
#
_symmetry.space_group_name_H-M   'P 1'
#
loop_
_entity.id
_entity.type
_entity.pdbx_description
1 polymer ?
#
loop_
_entity_poly.entity_id
_entity_poly.type
_entity_poly.pdbx_seq_one_letter_code
_entity_poly.pdbx_strand_id
1 'polypeptide(L)'
;MTQDTTGTSRTVLAVLIAVILVGSVVPVGAVVLSDSTGIIHGRAPTAVGDLYAVMPDGTTVVTNNVIVSQTATPSQFTVSSVTTGITPYDADGDTGLTMTPDMARATLVWKQSNGTPLTAAQLAAPLVSNFPNSTVTLEVHAPVTTTSTTGLPTTAGQVPFVTAYTVKVPAAPVPMPVGVKIALNGFAFRSKMVSRVQDFPELGSTSG
;
A
#
# COMPACT_ATOMS: atom_id res chain seq x y z
N MET A 1 80.28 -1.07 17.14
CA MET A 1 81.27 -0.15 16.55
C MET A 1 81.66 -0.75 15.20
N THR A 2 81.37 0.01 14.14
CA THR A 2 81.82 0.02 12.73
C THR A 2 83.14 -0.72 12.45
N GLN A 3 83.47 -1.29 11.27
CA GLN A 3 83.25 -0.88 9.87
C GLN A 3 83.79 -1.97 8.90
N ASP A 4 83.25 -2.03 7.65
CA ASP A 4 83.91 -2.14 6.31
C ASP A 4 85.15 -3.03 6.04
N THR A 5 85.46 -3.52 4.82
CA THR A 5 84.80 -3.66 3.50
C THR A 5 85.71 -4.52 2.59
N THR A 6 85.11 -5.43 1.80
CA THR A 6 85.25 -5.69 0.33
C THR A 6 86.64 -5.72 -0.35
N GLY A 7 86.97 -6.60 -1.31
CA GLY A 7 86.17 -7.54 -2.09
C GLY A 7 86.96 -8.31 -3.17
N THR A 8 86.32 -9.38 -3.60
CA THR A 8 86.82 -10.56 -4.35
C THR A 8 87.07 -10.32 -5.84
N SER A 9 88.08 -11.00 -6.38
CA SER A 9 88.62 -10.87 -7.74
C SER A 9 87.74 -11.39 -8.87
N ARG A 10 87.32 -10.46 -9.75
CA ARG A 10 87.46 -10.44 -11.21
C ARG A 10 87.90 -11.73 -11.94
N THR A 11 87.12 -12.82 -11.97
CA THR A 11 87.36 -13.90 -12.97
C THR A 11 86.18 -14.84 -13.26
N VAL A 12 84.94 -14.50 -12.89
CA VAL A 12 83.74 -15.33 -13.20
C VAL A 12 82.63 -14.54 -13.93
N LEU A 13 82.77 -13.22 -14.06
CA LEU A 13 81.72 -12.34 -14.60
C LEU A 13 81.64 -12.28 -16.13
N ALA A 14 82.57 -12.89 -16.88
CA ALA A 14 82.61 -12.81 -18.34
C ALA A 14 81.86 -13.95 -19.07
N VAL A 15 81.51 -15.04 -18.37
CA VAL A 15 80.81 -16.19 -19.00
C VAL A 15 79.29 -16.15 -18.79
N LEU A 16 78.79 -15.42 -17.78
CA LEU A 16 77.35 -15.34 -17.50
C LEU A 16 76.60 -14.31 -18.38
N ILE A 17 77.31 -13.42 -19.08
CA ILE A 17 76.70 -12.37 -19.92
C ILE A 17 76.43 -12.85 -21.36
N ALA A 18 77.05 -13.95 -21.81
CA ALA A 18 76.84 -14.49 -23.16
C ALA A 18 75.65 -15.45 -23.29
N VAL A 19 75.09 -15.96 -22.19
CA VAL A 19 73.97 -16.93 -22.20
C VAL A 19 72.59 -16.27 -21.99
N ILE A 20 72.53 -14.99 -21.63
CA ILE A 20 71.25 -14.28 -21.44
C ILE A 20 70.71 -13.66 -22.75
N LEU A 21 71.48 -13.71 -23.84
CA LEU A 21 71.11 -13.04 -25.10
C LEU A 21 70.40 -13.93 -26.14
N VAL A 22 70.12 -15.21 -25.83
CA VAL A 22 69.44 -16.11 -26.77
C VAL A 22 68.34 -16.88 -26.05
N GLY A 23 67.10 -16.45 -26.25
CA GLY A 23 65.93 -17.30 -25.98
C GLY A 23 64.93 -16.74 -24.99
N SER A 24 64.25 -15.66 -25.37
CA SER A 24 62.83 -15.50 -25.04
C SER A 24 62.25 -14.38 -25.90
N VAL A 25 62.01 -14.69 -27.18
CA VAL A 25 60.92 -14.04 -27.90
C VAL A 25 59.66 -14.55 -27.22
N VAL A 26 59.26 -13.91 -26.13
CA VAL A 26 57.89 -14.06 -25.67
C VAL A 26 57.08 -13.47 -26.82
N PRO A 27 56.21 -14.23 -27.51
CA PRO A 27 55.21 -13.55 -28.32
C PRO A 27 54.54 -12.59 -27.34
N VAL A 28 54.54 -11.30 -27.66
CA VAL A 28 53.54 -10.40 -27.11
C VAL A 28 52.22 -11.07 -27.49
N GLY A 29 51.73 -11.94 -26.60
CA GLY A 29 50.39 -12.47 -26.67
C GLY A 29 49.57 -11.21 -26.71
N ALA A 30 48.97 -10.96 -27.88
CA ALA A 30 48.01 -9.90 -28.02
C ALA A 30 47.07 -10.09 -26.84
N VAL A 31 47.10 -9.15 -25.90
CA VAL A 31 46.09 -9.10 -24.86
C VAL A 31 44.85 -8.75 -25.64
N VAL A 32 44.11 -9.78 -26.04
CA VAL A 32 42.76 -9.62 -26.52
C VAL A 32 42.04 -9.04 -25.32
N LEU A 33 41.76 -7.74 -25.35
CA LEU A 33 40.69 -7.20 -24.54
C LEU A 33 39.50 -8.06 -24.94
N SER A 34 39.10 -8.98 -24.05
CA SER A 34 37.82 -9.65 -24.19
C SER A 34 36.79 -8.56 -24.44
N ASP A 35 35.95 -8.76 -25.45
CA ASP A 35 34.93 -7.79 -25.87
C ASP A 35 34.31 -7.11 -24.66
N SER A 36 34.04 -5.79 -24.78
CA SER A 36 33.43 -5.01 -23.72
C SER A 36 32.33 -5.83 -23.07
N THR A 37 32.49 -6.21 -21.80
CA THR A 37 31.33 -6.65 -21.03
C THR A 37 30.35 -5.49 -21.11
N GLY A 38 29.11 -5.76 -21.47
CA GLY A 38 28.11 -4.69 -21.65
C GLY A 38 28.03 -3.76 -20.43
N ILE A 39 27.42 -2.58 -20.61
CA ILE A 39 27.23 -1.64 -19.50
C ILE A 39 26.34 -2.32 -18.44
N ILE A 40 26.85 -2.42 -17.21
CA ILE A 40 26.03 -2.80 -16.06
C ILE A 40 25.21 -1.56 -15.69
N HIS A 41 23.90 -1.66 -15.90
CA HIS A 41 22.95 -0.65 -15.45
C HIS A 41 22.67 -0.80 -13.94
N GLY A 42 22.21 0.29 -13.34
CA GLY A 42 21.76 0.32 -11.96
C GLY A 42 20.40 -0.37 -11.78
N ARG A 43 19.75 -0.08 -10.67
CA ARG A 43 18.43 -0.57 -10.28
C ARG A 43 17.37 0.41 -10.74
N ALA A 44 16.20 -0.12 -11.05
CA ALA A 44 15.03 0.72 -11.32
C ALA A 44 14.56 1.40 -10.03
N PRO A 45 14.03 2.63 -10.09
CA PRO A 45 13.45 3.28 -8.94
C PRO A 45 12.19 2.52 -8.48
N THR A 46 11.87 2.57 -7.20
CA THR A 46 10.71 1.90 -6.59
C THR A 46 9.87 2.90 -5.78
N ALA A 47 8.80 2.43 -5.14
CA ALA A 47 8.03 3.23 -4.20
C ALA A 47 7.76 2.43 -2.93
N VAL A 48 7.44 3.14 -1.84
CA VAL A 48 7.02 2.54 -0.57
C VAL A 48 5.88 3.37 0.01
N GLY A 49 4.87 2.71 0.56
CA GLY A 49 3.78 3.37 1.26
C GLY A 49 2.44 2.70 1.10
N ASP A 50 1.39 3.44 1.45
CA ASP A 50 0.03 2.92 1.54
C ASP A 50 -0.93 3.53 0.51
N LEU A 51 -1.76 2.67 -0.08
CA LEU A 51 -2.94 3.05 -0.85
C LEU A 51 -4.12 3.28 0.09
N TYR A 52 -4.98 4.24 -0.25
CA TYR A 52 -6.15 4.57 0.56
C TYR A 52 -7.44 4.21 -0.14
N ALA A 53 -8.46 3.85 0.64
CA ALA A 53 -9.85 3.78 0.19
C ALA A 53 -10.65 4.96 0.76
N VAL A 54 -11.74 5.29 0.10
CA VAL A 54 -12.68 6.34 0.51
C VAL A 54 -14.02 5.70 0.85
N MET A 55 -14.61 6.18 1.93
CA MET A 55 -15.94 5.78 2.41
C MET A 55 -17.02 6.16 1.39
N PRO A 56 -18.24 5.58 1.49
CA PRO A 56 -19.37 5.93 0.62
C PRO A 56 -19.80 7.40 0.62
N ASP A 57 -19.32 8.22 1.56
CA ASP A 57 -19.53 9.66 1.57
C ASP A 57 -18.69 10.42 0.54
N GLY A 58 -17.73 9.75 -0.10
CA GLY A 58 -16.87 10.29 -1.15
C GLY A 58 -15.73 11.18 -0.66
N THR A 59 -15.58 11.40 0.65
CA THR A 59 -14.57 12.32 1.19
C THR A 59 -13.74 11.74 2.33
N THR A 60 -14.31 10.83 3.13
CA THR A 60 -13.64 10.30 4.31
C THR A 60 -12.76 9.13 3.91
N VAL A 61 -11.46 9.23 4.21
CA VAL A 61 -10.52 8.11 3.99
C VAL A 61 -10.76 7.01 5.01
N VAL A 62 -10.74 5.76 4.55
CA VAL A 62 -10.80 4.57 5.40
C VAL A 62 -9.54 4.49 6.25
N THR A 63 -9.71 4.34 7.56
CA THR A 63 -8.63 4.09 8.51
C THR A 63 -8.76 2.70 9.11
N ASN A 64 -7.65 2.16 9.61
CA ASN A 64 -7.67 0.85 10.23
C ASN A 64 -8.57 0.84 11.47
N ASN A 65 -9.40 -0.20 11.60
CA ASN A 65 -10.42 -0.38 12.64
C ASN A 65 -11.57 0.64 12.63
N VAL A 66 -11.81 1.34 11.51
CA VAL A 66 -12.97 2.23 11.39
C VAL A 66 -14.28 1.48 11.58
N ILE A 67 -15.23 2.09 12.29
CA ILE A 67 -16.60 1.59 12.38
C ILE A 67 -17.42 2.24 11.27
N VAL A 68 -18.00 1.43 10.39
CA VAL A 68 -18.83 1.92 9.28
C VAL A 68 -20.27 2.15 9.71
N SER A 69 -21.02 2.92 8.91
CA SER A 69 -22.46 3.08 9.12
C SER A 69 -23.20 1.76 8.89
N GLN A 70 -24.39 1.63 9.47
CA GLN A 70 -25.24 0.44 9.27
C GLN A 70 -25.69 0.26 7.82
N THR A 71 -25.66 1.32 7.01
CA THR A 71 -26.05 1.30 5.60
C THR A 71 -24.85 1.17 4.65
N ALA A 72 -23.63 1.10 5.18
CA ALA A 72 -22.42 1.03 4.37
C ALA A 72 -22.41 -0.25 3.53
N THR A 73 -22.37 -0.07 2.21
CA THR A 73 -22.33 -1.16 1.24
C THR A 73 -20.94 -1.21 0.61
N PRO A 74 -20.26 -2.38 0.57
CA PRO A 74 -18.88 -2.50 0.09
C PRO A 74 -18.63 -1.92 -1.32
N SER A 75 -19.58 -2.12 -2.22
CA SER A 75 -19.51 -1.62 -3.60
C SER A 75 -19.60 -0.09 -3.75
N GLN A 76 -19.92 0.63 -2.68
CA GLN A 76 -19.96 2.10 -2.67
C GLN A 76 -18.63 2.74 -2.24
N PHE A 77 -17.67 1.94 -1.79
CA PHE A 77 -16.32 2.42 -1.49
C PHE A 77 -15.53 2.58 -2.79
N THR A 78 -14.60 3.53 -2.81
CA THR A 78 -13.72 3.78 -3.96
C THR A 78 -12.27 3.83 -3.54
N VAL A 79 -11.36 3.61 -4.49
CA VAL A 79 -9.92 3.86 -4.26
C VAL A 79 -9.70 5.37 -4.23
N SER A 80 -8.91 5.85 -3.28
CA SER A 80 -8.55 7.25 -3.17
C SER A 80 -7.51 7.63 -4.22
N SER A 81 -7.64 8.82 -4.81
CA SER A 81 -6.61 9.42 -5.65
C SER A 81 -5.47 10.07 -4.84
N VAL A 82 -5.55 10.06 -3.51
CA VAL A 82 -4.53 10.64 -2.63
C VAL A 82 -3.29 9.74 -2.64
N THR A 83 -2.16 10.31 -3.05
CA THR A 83 -0.86 9.61 -3.16
C THR A 83 0.15 10.03 -2.10
N THR A 84 -0.22 10.92 -1.18
CA THR A 84 0.69 11.45 -0.13
C THR A 84 1.26 10.37 0.80
N GLY A 85 0.62 9.20 0.86
CA GLY A 85 1.07 8.05 1.63
C GLY A 85 2.15 7.22 0.96
N ILE A 86 2.50 7.50 -0.30
CA ILE A 86 3.46 6.72 -1.08
C ILE A 86 4.62 7.63 -1.51
N THR A 87 5.82 7.19 -1.18
CA THR A 87 7.06 7.91 -1.46
C THR A 87 7.89 7.13 -2.47
N PRO A 88 8.31 7.72 -3.60
CA PRO A 88 9.26 7.09 -4.49
C PRO A 88 10.65 7.02 -3.83
N TYR A 89 11.35 5.93 -4.08
CA TYR A 89 12.66 5.64 -3.52
C TYR A 89 13.56 5.06 -4.60
N ASP A 90 14.80 5.50 -4.65
CA ASP A 90 15.82 4.89 -5.48
C ASP A 90 17.02 4.49 -4.62
N ALA A 91 17.59 3.34 -4.94
CA ALA A 91 18.66 2.74 -4.14
C ALA A 91 20.06 3.14 -4.61
N ASP A 92 20.18 3.75 -5.79
CA ASP A 92 21.45 4.17 -6.41
C ASP A 92 21.67 5.68 -6.28
N GLY A 93 20.70 6.40 -5.72
CA GLY A 93 20.78 7.84 -5.43
C GLY A 93 20.27 8.71 -6.58
N ASP A 94 19.47 8.14 -7.48
CA ASP A 94 18.91 8.87 -8.60
C ASP A 94 17.93 9.96 -8.18
N THR A 95 17.89 11.02 -9.00
CA THR A 95 17.10 12.22 -8.74
C THR A 95 15.96 12.38 -9.75
N GLY A 96 15.02 13.28 -9.42
CA GLY A 96 13.82 13.48 -10.22
C GLY A 96 12.88 12.28 -10.18
N LEU A 97 12.72 11.69 -9.00
CA LEU A 97 11.85 10.54 -8.79
C LEU A 97 10.38 10.97 -8.83
N THR A 98 9.57 10.25 -9.60
CA THR A 98 8.12 10.42 -9.61
C THR A 98 7.42 9.08 -9.48
N MET A 99 6.17 9.12 -8.98
CA MET A 99 5.34 7.94 -8.82
C MET A 99 3.94 8.26 -9.35
N THR A 100 3.35 7.32 -10.10
CA THR A 100 1.97 7.39 -10.56
C THR A 100 1.25 6.05 -10.32
N PRO A 101 0.20 6.00 -9.48
CA PRO A 101 -0.66 4.84 -9.40
C PRO A 101 -1.59 4.78 -10.61
N ASP A 102 -1.78 3.59 -11.16
CA ASP A 102 -2.72 3.31 -12.23
C ASP A 102 -4.14 3.14 -11.65
N MET A 103 -4.84 4.28 -11.53
CA MET A 103 -6.19 4.32 -10.99
C MET A 103 -7.23 3.59 -11.86
N ALA A 104 -6.97 3.43 -13.16
CA ALA A 104 -7.86 2.70 -14.06
C ALA A 104 -7.83 1.18 -13.79
N ARG A 105 -6.73 0.69 -13.23
CA ARG A 105 -6.54 -0.71 -12.81
C ARG A 105 -6.67 -0.91 -11.30
N ALA A 106 -7.00 0.14 -10.56
CA ALA A 106 -7.15 0.07 -9.12
C ALA A 106 -8.46 -0.65 -8.74
N THR A 107 -8.40 -1.51 -7.72
CA THR A 107 -9.54 -2.35 -7.30
C THR A 107 -9.60 -2.45 -5.78
N LEU A 108 -10.81 -2.72 -5.27
CA LEU A 108 -11.05 -3.02 -3.87
C LEU A 108 -11.46 -4.49 -3.74
N VAL A 109 -10.79 -5.21 -2.85
CA VAL A 109 -11.11 -6.61 -2.54
C VAL A 109 -11.54 -6.69 -1.08
N TRP A 110 -12.80 -7.07 -0.86
CA TRP A 110 -13.31 -7.31 0.48
C TRP A 110 -13.20 -8.79 0.83
N LYS A 111 -12.74 -9.07 2.05
CA LYS A 111 -12.58 -10.42 2.59
C LYS A 111 -13.23 -10.52 3.96
N GLN A 112 -13.72 -11.71 4.27
CA GLN A 112 -14.11 -12.08 5.63
C GLN A 112 -12.86 -12.20 6.51
N SER A 113 -13.05 -12.30 7.83
CA SER A 113 -11.96 -12.48 8.79
C SER A 113 -11.12 -13.76 8.55
N ASN A 114 -11.68 -14.76 7.86
CA ASN A 114 -10.98 -15.98 7.45
C ASN A 114 -10.21 -15.86 6.12
N GLY A 115 -10.17 -14.66 5.51
CA GLY A 115 -9.51 -14.41 4.23
C GLY A 115 -10.34 -14.73 2.98
N THR A 116 -11.54 -15.28 3.12
CA THR A 116 -12.41 -15.60 1.97
C THR A 116 -12.97 -14.32 1.35
N PRO A 117 -12.85 -14.11 0.02
CA PRO A 117 -13.46 -12.97 -0.65
C PRO A 117 -14.99 -12.93 -0.46
N LEU A 118 -15.54 -11.72 -0.34
CA LEU A 118 -16.99 -11.53 -0.31
C LEU A 118 -17.62 -11.87 -1.67
N THR A 119 -18.79 -12.49 -1.63
CA THR A 119 -19.59 -12.77 -2.84
C THR A 119 -20.19 -11.49 -3.41
N ALA A 120 -20.61 -11.52 -4.69
CA ALA A 120 -21.28 -10.38 -5.33
C ALA A 120 -22.53 -9.91 -4.56
N ALA A 121 -23.32 -10.85 -4.01
CA ALA A 121 -24.50 -10.53 -3.21
C ALA A 121 -24.12 -9.81 -1.89
N GLN A 122 -23.02 -10.23 -1.24
CA GLN A 122 -22.52 -9.59 -0.03
C GLN A 122 -21.92 -8.20 -0.31
N LEU A 123 -21.30 -8.01 -1.47
CA LEU A 123 -20.76 -6.71 -1.91
C LEU A 123 -21.87 -5.70 -2.28
N ALA A 124 -23.04 -6.18 -2.69
CA ALA A 124 -24.20 -5.37 -3.07
C ALA A 124 -25.17 -5.09 -1.91
N ALA A 125 -24.91 -5.63 -0.72
CA ALA A 125 -25.75 -5.44 0.46
C ALA A 125 -24.98 -4.70 1.57
N PRO A 126 -25.69 -4.03 2.51
CA PRO A 126 -25.05 -3.46 3.69
C PRO A 126 -24.25 -4.53 4.46
N LEU A 127 -23.05 -4.17 4.91
CA LEU A 127 -22.17 -5.09 5.64
C LEU A 127 -22.86 -5.70 6.87
N VAL A 128 -23.68 -4.90 7.56
CA VAL A 128 -24.42 -5.33 8.77
C VAL A 128 -25.38 -6.48 8.51
N SER A 129 -25.87 -6.66 7.28
CA SER A 129 -26.81 -7.73 6.94
C SER A 129 -26.16 -9.12 6.98
N ASN A 130 -24.87 -9.20 6.68
CA ASN A 130 -24.14 -10.47 6.60
C ASN A 130 -23.12 -10.64 7.74
N PHE A 131 -22.62 -9.53 8.28
CA PHE A 131 -21.50 -9.52 9.22
C PHE A 131 -21.76 -8.63 10.45
N PRO A 132 -22.94 -8.71 11.12
CA PRO A 132 -23.21 -7.85 12.29
C PRO A 132 -22.21 -8.14 13.41
N ASN A 133 -21.78 -7.08 14.14
CA ASN A 133 -20.79 -7.18 15.23
C ASN A 133 -19.49 -7.92 14.87
N SER A 134 -19.11 -7.88 13.60
CA SER A 134 -17.94 -8.59 13.08
C SER A 134 -16.93 -7.62 12.47
N THR A 135 -15.78 -8.15 12.08
CA THR A 135 -14.78 -7.43 11.28
C THR A 135 -14.66 -8.05 9.90
N VAL A 136 -14.38 -7.19 8.92
CA VAL A 136 -14.04 -7.58 7.55
C VAL A 136 -12.76 -6.87 7.13
N THR A 137 -12.05 -7.45 6.18
CA THR A 137 -10.81 -6.89 5.64
C THR A 137 -11.11 -6.23 4.30
N LEU A 138 -10.63 -5.01 4.11
CA LEU A 138 -10.63 -4.30 2.83
C LEU A 138 -9.20 -4.20 2.32
N GLU A 139 -8.92 -4.79 1.17
CA GLU A 139 -7.64 -4.62 0.48
C GLU A 139 -7.80 -3.64 -0.68
N VAL A 140 -6.91 -2.67 -0.74
CA VAL A 140 -6.80 -1.69 -1.82
C VAL A 140 -5.64 -2.12 -2.72
N HIS A 141 -5.94 -2.39 -3.98
CA HIS A 141 -4.99 -2.86 -4.97
C HIS A 141 -4.82 -1.81 -6.05
N ALA A 142 -3.59 -1.42 -6.38
CA ALA A 142 -3.31 -0.60 -7.56
C ALA A 142 -1.90 -0.88 -8.08
N PRO A 143 -1.69 -1.01 -9.39
CA PRO A 143 -0.36 -0.97 -9.97
C PRO A 143 0.24 0.43 -9.81
N VAL A 144 1.52 0.52 -9.50
CA VAL A 144 2.26 1.78 -9.35
C VAL A 144 3.45 1.78 -10.29
N THR A 145 3.62 2.86 -11.04
CA THR A 145 4.80 3.11 -11.87
C THR A 145 5.65 4.19 -11.21
N THR A 146 6.94 3.90 -11.07
CA THR A 146 7.93 4.86 -10.58
C THR A 146 8.92 5.17 -11.69
N THR A 147 9.28 6.44 -11.82
CA THR A 147 10.31 6.90 -12.76
C THR A 147 11.38 7.73 -12.06
N SER A 148 12.55 7.82 -12.67
CA SER A 148 13.67 8.67 -12.30
C SER A 148 14.15 9.44 -13.53
N THR A 149 14.82 10.58 -13.33
CA THR A 149 15.37 11.37 -14.44
C THR A 149 16.82 11.01 -14.73
N THR A 150 17.58 10.60 -13.73
CA THR A 150 19.02 10.31 -13.86
C THR A 150 19.35 8.82 -13.96
N GLY A 151 18.41 7.95 -13.58
CA GLY A 151 18.68 6.52 -13.46
C GLY A 151 18.72 5.78 -14.78
N LEU A 152 19.42 4.66 -14.79
CA LEU A 152 19.36 3.69 -15.87
C LEU A 152 19.20 2.31 -15.22
N PRO A 153 18.02 1.69 -15.30
CA PRO A 153 16.82 2.14 -16.03
C PRO A 153 16.08 3.32 -15.36
N THR A 154 15.53 4.23 -16.16
CA THR A 154 14.76 5.40 -15.69
C THR A 154 13.36 5.07 -15.19
N THR A 155 12.85 3.86 -15.41
CA THR A 155 11.47 3.50 -15.12
C THR A 155 11.40 2.08 -14.60
N ALA A 156 10.74 1.90 -13.46
CA ALA A 156 10.29 0.58 -13.06
C ALA A 156 9.04 0.18 -13.83
N GLY A 157 8.94 -1.11 -14.15
CA GLY A 157 7.67 -1.69 -14.57
C GLY A 157 6.58 -1.49 -13.51
N GLN A 158 5.32 -1.66 -13.89
CA GLN A 158 4.21 -1.56 -12.94
C GLN A 158 4.38 -2.58 -11.79
N VAL A 159 4.50 -2.07 -10.57
CA VAL A 159 4.58 -2.89 -9.35
C VAL A 159 3.21 -2.90 -8.67
N PRO A 160 2.64 -4.07 -8.33
CA PRO A 160 1.37 -4.13 -7.62
C PRO A 160 1.55 -3.67 -6.16
N PHE A 161 0.78 -2.67 -5.75
CA PHE A 161 0.65 -2.26 -4.36
C PHE A 161 -0.63 -2.82 -3.77
N VAL A 162 -0.53 -3.26 -2.51
CA VAL A 162 -1.66 -3.78 -1.73
C VAL A 162 -1.60 -3.20 -0.33
N THR A 163 -2.66 -2.51 0.09
CA THR A 163 -2.83 -2.03 1.47
C THR A 163 -4.09 -2.63 2.07
N ALA A 164 -3.99 -3.19 3.27
CA ALA A 164 -5.09 -3.85 3.96
C ALA A 164 -5.59 -3.04 5.16
N TYR A 165 -6.90 -2.86 5.24
CA TYR A 165 -7.61 -2.22 6.35
C TYR A 165 -8.54 -3.21 7.04
N THR A 166 -8.59 -3.18 8.36
CA THR A 166 -9.66 -3.83 9.12
C THR A 166 -10.83 -2.88 9.27
N VAL A 167 -12.04 -3.32 8.91
CA VAL A 167 -13.27 -2.53 9.02
C VAL A 167 -14.21 -3.21 10.02
N LYS A 168 -14.70 -2.44 10.99
CA LYS A 168 -15.62 -2.90 12.04
C LYS A 168 -17.07 -2.66 11.61
N VAL A 169 -17.88 -3.71 11.67
CA VAL A 169 -19.29 -3.66 11.34
C VAL A 169 -20.10 -3.48 12.62
N PRO A 170 -21.04 -2.51 12.69
CA PRO A 170 -21.87 -2.31 13.86
C PRO A 170 -22.82 -3.50 14.13
N ALA A 171 -23.49 -3.48 15.28
CA ALA A 171 -24.57 -4.42 15.57
C ALA A 171 -25.72 -4.26 14.57
N ALA A 172 -26.45 -5.35 14.33
CA ALA A 172 -27.70 -5.27 13.57
C ALA A 172 -28.71 -4.37 14.31
N PRO A 173 -29.48 -3.54 13.57
CA PRO A 173 -30.53 -2.75 14.19
C PRO A 173 -31.56 -3.68 14.84
N VAL A 174 -31.92 -3.39 16.08
CA VAL A 174 -32.97 -4.12 16.78
C VAL A 174 -34.32 -3.74 16.15
N PRO A 175 -35.09 -4.70 15.61
CA PRO A 175 -36.40 -4.41 15.06
C PRO A 175 -37.29 -3.80 16.16
N MET A 176 -37.86 -2.62 15.90
CA MET A 176 -38.92 -2.09 16.76
C MET A 176 -40.10 -3.05 16.74
N PRO A 177 -40.60 -3.52 17.90
CA PRO A 177 -41.78 -4.38 17.91
C PRO A 177 -42.96 -3.61 17.31
N VAL A 178 -43.64 -4.24 16.35
CA VAL A 178 -44.79 -3.65 15.61
C VAL A 178 -46.01 -3.40 16.53
N GLY A 179 -45.93 -3.81 17.80
CA GLY A 179 -46.85 -3.41 18.85
C GLY A 179 -46.26 -3.67 20.23
N VAL A 180 -46.10 -2.62 21.02
CA VAL A 180 -45.86 -2.75 22.46
C VAL A 180 -47.22 -2.93 23.13
N LYS A 181 -47.52 -4.14 23.61
CA LYS A 181 -48.68 -4.37 24.47
C LYS A 181 -48.30 -3.97 25.89
N ILE A 182 -48.69 -2.77 26.32
CA ILE A 182 -48.59 -2.38 27.73
C ILE A 182 -49.84 -2.92 28.43
N ALA A 183 -49.66 -3.92 29.30
CA ALA A 183 -50.71 -4.36 30.21
C ALA A 183 -50.70 -3.45 31.45
N LEU A 184 -51.51 -2.39 31.43
CA LEU A 184 -51.84 -1.62 32.63
C LEU A 184 -53.14 -2.20 33.18
N ASN A 185 -53.07 -3.01 34.24
CA ASN A 185 -54.20 -3.46 35.08
C ASN A 185 -55.59 -3.38 34.43
N GLY A 186 -55.82 -4.17 33.37
CA GLY A 186 -57.14 -4.33 32.73
C GLY A 186 -57.46 -3.44 31.51
N PHE A 187 -56.59 -2.52 31.09
CA PHE A 187 -56.80 -1.70 29.88
C PHE A 187 -55.82 -2.06 28.76
N ALA A 188 -56.35 -2.47 27.61
CA ALA A 188 -55.58 -2.70 26.39
C ALA A 188 -55.74 -1.50 25.44
N PHE A 189 -54.71 -0.66 25.34
CA PHE A 189 -54.68 0.42 24.35
C PHE A 189 -54.13 -0.12 23.02
N ARG A 190 -54.94 -0.10 21.96
CA ARG A 190 -54.43 -0.24 20.59
C ARG A 190 -53.86 1.10 20.16
N SER A 191 -52.56 1.31 20.34
CA SER A 191 -51.93 2.52 19.81
C SER A 191 -51.78 2.40 18.29
N LYS A 192 -52.58 3.18 17.55
CA LYS A 192 -52.23 3.60 16.19
C LYS A 192 -51.48 4.91 16.38
N MET A 193 -50.17 4.94 16.19
CA MET A 193 -49.40 6.17 16.30
C MET A 193 -49.88 7.16 15.23
N VAL A 194 -50.81 8.03 15.59
CA VAL A 194 -51.08 9.28 14.90
C VAL A 194 -50.39 10.34 15.74
N SER A 195 -49.34 10.95 15.18
CA SER A 195 -48.76 12.16 15.76
C SER A 195 -49.83 13.24 15.72
N ARG A 196 -50.50 13.48 16.84
CA ARG A 196 -51.31 14.68 17.05
C ARG A 196 -50.61 15.49 18.12
N VAL A 197 -49.91 16.53 17.69
CA VAL A 197 -49.57 17.66 18.56
C VAL A 197 -50.90 18.20 19.06
N GLN A 198 -51.18 18.07 20.35
CA GLN A 198 -52.33 18.71 20.97
C GLN A 198 -51.95 20.18 21.24
N ASP A 199 -52.54 21.08 20.45
CA ASP A 199 -52.59 22.50 20.79
C ASP A 199 -53.30 22.67 22.14
N PHE A 200 -52.65 23.36 23.07
CA PHE A 200 -53.22 23.79 24.34
C PHE A 200 -54.21 24.94 24.09
N PRO A 201 -55.45 24.91 24.61
CA PRO A 201 -56.31 26.08 24.54
C PRO A 201 -55.86 27.13 25.58
N GLU A 202 -55.59 28.35 25.11
CA GLU A 202 -55.47 29.55 25.94
C GLU A 202 -56.77 29.76 26.75
N LEU A 203 -56.63 29.84 28.07
CA LEU A 203 -57.72 30.25 28.96
C LEU A 203 -57.97 31.75 28.79
N GLY A 204 -59.00 32.10 28.03
CA GLY A 204 -59.54 33.45 27.97
C GLY A 204 -60.14 33.85 29.33
N SER A 205 -59.57 34.90 29.92
CA SER A 205 -60.11 35.61 31.08
C SER A 205 -61.36 36.40 30.66
N THR A 206 -62.53 36.07 31.20
CA THR A 206 -63.71 36.93 31.15
C THR A 206 -63.84 37.69 32.46
N SER A 207 -63.64 39.01 32.38
CA SER A 207 -63.98 39.99 33.41
C SER A 207 -65.49 40.05 33.64
N GLY A 208 -65.90 39.98 34.91
CA GLY A 208 -67.21 40.34 35.45
C GLY A 208 -67.02 40.96 36.82
#